data_AF-A0A837HIV2-F1
#
_entry.id   AF-A0A837HIV2-F1
#
_cell.length_a   1.000
_cell.length_b   1.000
_cell.length_c   1.000
_cell.angle_alpha   90.00
_cell.angle_beta   90.00
_cell.angle_gamma   90.00
#
_symmetry.space_group_name_H-M   'P 1'
#
loop_
_entity.id
_entity.type
_entity.pdbx_description
1 polymer ?
#
loop_
_entity_poly.entity_id
_entity_poly.type
_entity_poly.pdbx_seq_one_letter_code
_entity_poly.pdbx_strand_id
1 'polypeptide(L)'
;PAYSVAFNDASKTFEGFAWGSDVLGWISFNSINCDTDGDGESNGGSGCPPSGTVMDPYMVSANFVINRAPSASNLGISNSSTAYCDKFLTFQWTFTDPDSGDTQSAYKIEASYDGVTYIILRSADSSVTSVSIPLSEISATLSGDWYSQSLYWKVTVTDNGAGTGINKKSATTTASTFGPMPGREYPVVNFTTNPLQILANQDVQFLDSSICYISGDTPAASCSSWLWTIPGATYVSPSTSTFRNPTVNFSSSGSVNVSLQATDGGAPAYSCTLTKSINIGLPLPQIKEKK
;
A
#
# COMPACT_ATOMS: atom_id res chain seq x y z
N PRO A 1 -27.55 -43.03 9.55
CA PRO A 1 -26.61 -43.10 8.42
C PRO A 1 -26.32 -41.69 7.90
N ALA A 2 -25.07 -41.22 7.99
CA ALA A 2 -24.70 -39.95 7.37
C ALA A 2 -24.58 -40.20 5.85
N TYR A 3 -25.58 -39.75 5.10
CA TYR A 3 -25.51 -39.67 3.65
C TYR A 3 -25.24 -38.22 3.26
N SER A 4 -24.47 -38.03 2.19
CA SER A 4 -24.12 -36.70 1.68
C SER A 4 -23.97 -36.77 0.17
N VAL A 5 -24.33 -35.65 -0.46
CA VAL A 5 -24.02 -35.38 -1.86
C VAL A 5 -22.84 -34.41 -1.87
N ALA A 6 -21.76 -34.77 -2.57
CA ALA A 6 -20.60 -33.91 -2.76
C ALA A 6 -20.58 -33.39 -4.21
N PHE A 7 -19.99 -32.21 -4.42
CA PHE A 7 -19.73 -31.67 -5.75
C PHE A 7 -18.24 -31.75 -6.03
N ASN A 8 -17.88 -32.41 -7.13
CA ASN A 8 -16.51 -32.47 -7.62
C ASN A 8 -16.28 -31.30 -8.59
N ASP A 9 -15.48 -30.32 -8.16
CA ASP A 9 -15.24 -29.10 -8.93
C ASP A 9 -14.43 -29.34 -10.21
N ALA A 10 -13.58 -30.38 -10.24
CA ALA A 10 -12.76 -30.70 -11.41
C ALA A 10 -13.60 -31.31 -12.55
N SER A 11 -14.50 -32.23 -12.22
CA SER A 11 -15.40 -32.86 -13.19
C SER A 11 -16.73 -32.11 -13.37
N LYS A 12 -17.04 -31.15 -12.49
CA LYS A 12 -18.32 -30.41 -12.43
C LYS A 12 -19.53 -31.33 -12.23
N THR A 13 -19.35 -32.43 -11.49
CA THR A 13 -20.38 -33.45 -11.24
C THR A 13 -20.67 -33.62 -9.76
N PHE A 14 -21.89 -34.03 -9.42
CA PHE A 14 -22.24 -34.49 -8.08
C PHE A 14 -21.97 -35.98 -7.91
N GLU A 15 -21.61 -36.39 -6.70
CA GLU A 15 -21.37 -37.77 -6.28
C GLU A 15 -21.98 -38.03 -4.90
N GLY A 16 -22.20 -39.30 -4.57
CA GLY A 16 -22.84 -39.71 -3.32
C GLY A 16 -24.36 -39.80 -3.40
N PHE A 17 -24.98 -39.94 -2.22
CA PHE A 17 -26.38 -40.31 -2.07
C PHE A 17 -27.16 -39.32 -1.22
N ALA A 18 -28.42 -39.12 -1.58
CA ALA A 18 -29.42 -38.49 -0.73
C ALA A 18 -30.49 -39.51 -0.30
N TRP A 19 -31.19 -39.23 0.80
CA TRP A 19 -32.32 -40.03 1.26
C TRP A 19 -33.61 -39.22 1.16
N GLY A 20 -34.54 -39.68 0.33
CA GLY A 20 -35.84 -39.05 0.10
C GLY A 20 -36.96 -39.60 0.98
N SER A 21 -36.66 -39.98 2.23
CA SER A 21 -37.59 -40.65 3.15
C SER A 21 -38.03 -42.04 2.64
N ASP A 22 -39.02 -42.63 3.30
CA ASP A 22 -39.48 -44.00 3.06
C ASP A 22 -40.21 -44.15 1.71
N VAL A 23 -40.57 -43.03 1.07
CA VAL A 23 -41.29 -43.01 -0.22
C VAL A 23 -40.33 -43.06 -1.41
N LEU A 24 -39.30 -42.20 -1.42
CA LEU A 24 -38.36 -42.12 -2.54
C LEU A 24 -37.09 -42.96 -2.30
N GLY A 25 -36.78 -43.26 -1.04
CA GLY A 25 -35.61 -44.05 -0.68
C GLY A 25 -34.29 -43.38 -1.05
N TRP A 26 -33.30 -44.19 -1.41
CA TRP A 26 -31.98 -43.72 -1.80
C TRP A 26 -31.98 -43.12 -3.21
N ILE A 27 -31.37 -41.95 -3.34
CA ILE A 27 -31.19 -41.25 -4.60
C ILE A 27 -29.69 -41.12 -4.85
N SER A 28 -29.23 -41.71 -5.96
CA SER A 28 -27.84 -41.61 -6.41
C SER A 28 -27.68 -40.45 -7.41
N PHE A 29 -26.60 -39.69 -7.27
CA PHE A 29 -26.29 -38.53 -8.12
C PHE A 29 -25.31 -38.85 -9.27
N ASN A 30 -24.75 -40.06 -9.28
CA ASN A 30 -23.81 -40.52 -10.31
C ASN A 30 -23.86 -42.05 -10.45
N SER A 31 -23.80 -42.58 -11.66
CA SER A 31 -23.77 -44.04 -11.87
C SER A 31 -22.59 -44.71 -11.17
N ILE A 32 -21.45 -44.01 -11.05
CA ILE A 32 -20.25 -44.52 -10.35
C ILE A 32 -20.49 -44.81 -8.87
N ASN A 33 -21.52 -44.20 -8.27
CA ASN A 33 -21.87 -44.47 -6.88
C ASN A 33 -22.27 -45.94 -6.66
N CYS A 34 -22.79 -46.58 -7.71
CA CYS A 34 -23.25 -47.97 -7.69
C CYS A 34 -22.41 -48.90 -8.58
N ASP A 35 -21.45 -48.36 -9.34
CA ASP A 35 -20.52 -49.02 -10.26
C ASP A 35 -19.11 -48.43 -10.02
N THR A 36 -18.50 -48.85 -8.91
CA THR A 36 -17.24 -48.28 -8.41
C THR A 36 -15.99 -48.79 -9.13
N ASP A 37 -16.08 -49.95 -9.79
CA ASP A 37 -15.04 -50.51 -10.65
C ASP A 37 -15.21 -50.15 -12.13
N GLY A 38 -16.35 -49.55 -12.51
CA GLY A 38 -16.58 -48.96 -13.82
C GLY A 38 -16.79 -50.00 -14.91
N ASP A 39 -17.31 -51.18 -14.57
CA ASP A 39 -17.54 -52.28 -15.50
C ASP A 39 -18.92 -52.20 -16.20
N GLY A 40 -19.74 -51.20 -15.83
CA GLY A 40 -21.08 -51.00 -16.37
C GLY A 40 -22.16 -51.81 -15.67
N GLU A 41 -21.82 -52.50 -14.57
CA GLU A 41 -22.76 -53.24 -13.74
C GLU A 41 -22.73 -52.73 -12.29
N SER A 42 -23.85 -52.85 -11.58
CA SER A 42 -23.88 -52.44 -10.19
C SER A 42 -23.05 -53.39 -9.32
N ASN A 43 -22.27 -52.86 -8.38
CA ASN A 43 -21.62 -53.66 -7.34
C ASN A 43 -22.54 -54.02 -6.16
N GLY A 44 -23.80 -53.57 -6.18
CA GLY A 44 -24.75 -53.78 -5.08
C GLY A 44 -24.53 -52.85 -3.87
N GLY A 45 -25.43 -52.91 -2.90
CA GLY A 45 -25.34 -52.13 -1.66
C GLY A 45 -26.62 -51.36 -1.34
N SER A 46 -26.60 -50.64 -0.22
CA SER A 46 -27.76 -49.85 0.22
C SER A 46 -27.99 -48.68 -0.72
N GLY A 47 -29.08 -48.73 -1.49
CA GLY A 47 -29.45 -47.69 -2.45
C GLY A 47 -28.95 -47.91 -3.87
N CYS A 48 -28.33 -49.06 -4.13
CA CYS A 48 -27.94 -49.51 -5.46
C CYS A 48 -28.80 -50.70 -5.90
N PRO A 49 -28.95 -50.91 -7.22
CA PRO A 49 -29.50 -52.16 -7.75
C PRO A 49 -28.70 -53.39 -7.27
N PRO A 50 -29.26 -54.61 -7.36
CA PRO A 50 -28.53 -55.84 -7.06
C PRO A 50 -27.21 -55.93 -7.84
N SER A 51 -26.21 -56.58 -7.24
CA SER A 51 -24.92 -56.78 -7.90
C SER A 51 -25.09 -57.51 -9.24
N GLY A 52 -24.42 -57.03 -10.29
CA GLY A 52 -24.54 -57.53 -11.67
C GLY A 52 -25.69 -56.93 -12.48
N THR A 53 -26.41 -55.95 -11.94
CA THR A 53 -27.44 -55.22 -12.70
C THR A 53 -26.77 -54.25 -13.64
N VAL A 54 -27.02 -54.35 -14.95
CA VAL A 54 -26.52 -53.39 -15.95
C VAL A 54 -26.95 -51.97 -15.60
N MET A 55 -25.99 -51.04 -15.61
CA MET A 55 -26.17 -49.64 -15.27
C MET A 55 -25.95 -48.75 -16.50
N ASP A 56 -26.96 -47.96 -16.87
CA ASP A 56 -26.75 -46.86 -17.81
C ASP A 56 -25.88 -45.77 -17.15
N PRO A 57 -24.90 -45.19 -17.88
CA PRO A 57 -24.09 -44.10 -17.35
C PRO A 57 -24.96 -42.84 -17.16
N TYR A 58 -25.01 -42.33 -15.93
CA TYR A 58 -25.68 -41.07 -15.62
C TYR A 58 -24.85 -40.25 -14.65
N MET A 59 -24.95 -38.92 -14.78
CA MET A 59 -24.37 -37.99 -13.83
C MET A 59 -25.28 -36.77 -13.69
N VAL A 60 -25.33 -36.21 -12.49
CA VAL A 60 -25.85 -34.86 -12.29
C VAL A 60 -24.65 -33.91 -12.37
N SER A 61 -24.66 -33.02 -13.36
CA SER A 61 -23.63 -31.98 -13.53
C SER A 61 -24.17 -30.60 -13.26
N ALA A 62 -23.34 -29.69 -12.76
CA ALA A 62 -23.66 -28.28 -12.67
C ALA A 62 -22.57 -27.42 -13.29
N ASN A 63 -23.00 -26.39 -14.01
CA ASN A 63 -22.10 -25.47 -14.70
C ASN A 63 -22.02 -24.13 -13.96
N PHE A 64 -21.44 -24.15 -12.75
CA PHE A 64 -21.07 -22.95 -12.03
C PHE A 64 -19.58 -22.96 -11.68
N VAL A 65 -19.01 -21.77 -11.60
CA VAL A 65 -17.63 -21.55 -11.15
C VAL A 65 -17.65 -21.34 -9.64
N ILE A 66 -16.90 -22.16 -8.91
CA ILE A 66 -16.66 -21.93 -7.48
C ILE A 66 -15.58 -20.87 -7.38
N ASN A 67 -15.96 -19.65 -6.99
CA ASN A 67 -14.99 -18.61 -6.64
C ASN A 67 -14.48 -18.85 -5.22
N ARG A 68 -13.23 -19.29 -5.11
CA ARG A 68 -12.48 -19.51 -3.88
C ARG A 68 -11.90 -18.19 -3.40
N ALA A 69 -11.49 -18.14 -2.13
CA ALA A 69 -10.91 -16.92 -1.58
C ALA A 69 -9.47 -16.73 -2.08
N PRO A 70 -9.05 -15.48 -2.34
CA PRO A 70 -7.66 -15.17 -2.63
C PRO A 70 -6.79 -15.40 -1.39
N SER A 71 -5.49 -15.15 -1.51
CA SER A 71 -4.54 -15.14 -0.40
C SER A 71 -3.54 -13.99 -0.55
N ALA A 72 -3.10 -13.45 0.58
CA ALA A 72 -2.02 -12.49 0.68
C ALA A 72 -0.83 -13.12 1.43
N SER A 73 0.35 -13.08 0.84
CA SER A 73 1.61 -13.62 1.38
C SER A 73 2.76 -12.61 1.23
N ASN A 74 3.97 -12.95 1.70
CA ASN A 74 5.15 -12.07 1.66
C ASN A 74 4.88 -10.66 2.20
N LEU A 75 4.14 -10.58 3.30
CA LEU A 75 3.77 -9.30 3.90
C LEU A 75 5.05 -8.59 4.39
N GLY A 76 5.21 -7.34 3.99
CA GLY A 76 6.29 -6.48 4.43
C GLY A 76 5.78 -5.08 4.73
N ILE A 77 6.44 -4.44 5.67
CA ILE A 77 6.24 -3.03 5.96
C ILE A 77 7.60 -2.38 6.09
N SER A 78 7.80 -1.28 5.39
CA SER A 78 9.06 -0.56 5.34
C SER A 78 8.82 0.94 5.33
N ASN A 79 9.79 1.71 5.83
CA ASN A 79 9.86 3.13 5.52
C ASN A 79 10.57 3.24 4.17
N SER A 80 9.84 3.63 3.11
CA SER A 80 10.34 3.56 1.73
C SER A 80 11.29 4.68 1.36
N SER A 81 11.58 5.63 2.25
CA SER A 81 12.51 6.68 1.92
C SER A 81 13.88 6.38 2.51
N THR A 82 14.86 6.21 1.63
CA THR A 82 16.29 6.35 1.96
C THR A 82 16.62 7.75 2.50
N ALA A 83 15.66 8.68 2.44
CA ALA A 83 15.61 9.95 3.12
C ALA A 83 14.34 10.01 3.99
N TYR A 84 14.44 9.62 5.27
CA TYR A 84 13.40 9.56 6.32
C TYR A 84 12.43 10.77 6.49
N CYS A 85 12.60 11.78 5.65
CA CYS A 85 11.96 13.09 5.60
C CYS A 85 10.68 13.07 4.78
N ASP A 86 10.67 12.21 3.78
CA ASP A 86 9.45 11.83 3.07
C ASP A 86 8.83 10.69 3.87
N LYS A 87 8.00 11.11 4.82
CA LYS A 87 7.34 10.27 5.81
C LYS A 87 6.33 9.35 5.12
N PHE A 88 6.73 8.16 4.67
CA PHE A 88 5.81 7.15 4.14
C PHE A 88 6.03 5.76 4.75
N LEU A 89 4.96 5.14 5.22
CA LEU A 89 4.97 3.69 5.45
C LEU A 89 4.52 2.98 4.17
N THR A 90 5.38 2.10 3.68
CA THR A 90 5.11 1.26 2.51
C THR A 90 4.78 -0.14 2.96
N PHE A 91 3.53 -0.51 2.71
CA PHE A 91 2.99 -1.84 2.94
C PHE A 91 3.08 -2.60 1.63
N GLN A 92 3.56 -3.84 1.70
CA GLN A 92 3.73 -4.71 0.54
C GLN A 92 3.22 -6.11 0.86
N TRP A 93 2.68 -6.78 -0.14
CA TRP A 93 2.21 -8.16 -0.06
C TRP A 93 2.37 -8.82 -1.43
N THR A 94 2.02 -10.10 -1.54
CA THR A 94 1.85 -10.82 -2.80
C THR A 94 0.43 -11.34 -2.85
N PHE A 95 -0.29 -11.02 -3.91
CA PHE A 95 -1.63 -11.55 -4.18
C PHE A 95 -1.52 -12.87 -4.94
N THR A 96 -2.25 -13.88 -4.50
CA THR A 96 -2.42 -15.15 -5.21
C THR A 96 -3.86 -15.61 -5.13
N ASP A 97 -4.38 -16.19 -6.19
CA ASP A 97 -5.72 -16.75 -6.22
C ASP A 97 -5.68 -18.22 -6.70
N PRO A 98 -6.39 -19.16 -6.04
CA PRO A 98 -6.54 -20.52 -6.54
C PRO A 98 -7.27 -20.61 -7.89
N ASP A 99 -8.10 -19.63 -8.23
CA ASP A 99 -8.88 -19.58 -9.46
C ASP A 99 -8.10 -18.91 -10.60
N SER A 100 -7.99 -19.62 -11.72
CA SER A 100 -7.16 -19.17 -12.84
C SER A 100 -7.80 -17.98 -13.55
N GLY A 101 -7.05 -16.88 -13.69
CA GLY A 101 -7.52 -15.65 -14.32
C GLY A 101 -8.06 -14.61 -13.33
N ASP A 102 -8.15 -14.96 -12.05
CA ASP A 102 -8.56 -14.02 -11.02
C ASP A 102 -7.46 -13.03 -10.69
N THR A 103 -7.90 -11.80 -10.46
CA THR A 103 -7.02 -10.67 -10.15
C THR A 103 -7.52 -9.93 -8.93
N GLN A 104 -6.61 -9.26 -8.23
CA GLN A 104 -7.01 -8.37 -7.15
C GLN A 104 -7.90 -7.22 -7.68
N SER A 105 -9.03 -6.96 -7.02
CA SER A 105 -9.93 -5.84 -7.33
C SER A 105 -10.00 -4.78 -6.22
N ALA A 106 -9.61 -5.14 -5.00
CA ALA A 106 -9.51 -4.20 -3.88
C ALA A 106 -8.55 -4.71 -2.81
N TYR A 107 -8.08 -3.78 -1.98
CA TYR A 107 -7.40 -4.11 -0.72
C TYR A 107 -7.90 -3.23 0.42
N LYS A 108 -7.78 -3.76 1.63
CA LYS A 108 -7.95 -3.06 2.90
C LYS A 108 -6.71 -3.21 3.74
N ILE A 109 -6.14 -2.11 4.21
CA ILE A 109 -5.06 -2.15 5.21
C ILE A 109 -5.63 -1.68 6.53
N GLU A 110 -5.34 -2.41 7.59
CA GLU A 110 -5.60 -1.98 8.96
C GLU A 110 -4.27 -1.95 9.69
N ALA A 111 -3.88 -0.78 10.19
CA ALA A 111 -2.70 -0.58 11.01
C ALA A 111 -3.16 -0.20 12.42
N SER A 112 -2.65 -0.87 13.44
CA SER A 112 -3.08 -0.67 14.81
C SER A 112 -1.95 -0.49 15.81
N TYR A 113 -2.20 0.39 16.78
CA TYR A 113 -1.33 0.73 17.90
C TYR A 113 -2.20 1.04 19.12
N ASP A 114 -1.84 0.47 20.29
CA ASP A 114 -2.49 0.72 21.57
C ASP A 114 -4.04 0.59 21.53
N GLY A 115 -4.54 -0.41 20.79
CA GLY A 115 -5.97 -0.64 20.59
C GLY A 115 -6.65 0.30 19.59
N VAL A 116 -5.97 1.35 19.10
CA VAL A 116 -6.44 2.25 18.05
C VAL A 116 -6.10 1.65 16.68
N THR A 117 -7.06 1.69 15.74
CA THR A 117 -6.88 1.15 14.39
C THR A 117 -7.15 2.21 13.33
N TYR A 118 -6.18 2.39 12.43
CA TYR A 118 -6.31 3.16 11.22
C TYR A 118 -6.63 2.24 10.05
N ILE A 119 -7.58 2.63 9.19
CA ILE A 119 -8.12 1.78 8.11
C ILE A 119 -8.01 2.51 6.78
N ILE A 120 -7.44 1.82 5.79
CA ILE A 120 -7.45 2.23 4.39
C ILE A 120 -8.23 1.22 3.59
N LEU A 121 -9.18 1.72 2.82
CA LEU A 121 -9.91 0.98 1.78
C LEU A 121 -9.60 1.62 0.44
N ARG A 122 -9.14 0.82 -0.53
CA ARG A 122 -8.91 1.28 -1.90
C ARG A 122 -9.34 0.21 -2.90
N SER A 123 -9.92 0.64 -4.02
CA SER A 123 -9.97 -0.18 -5.23
C SER A 123 -8.54 -0.46 -5.70
N ALA A 124 -8.30 -1.65 -6.20
CA ALA A 124 -6.99 -2.05 -6.69
C ALA A 124 -7.11 -2.42 -8.17
N ASP A 125 -6.13 -2.02 -8.96
CA ASP A 125 -5.84 -2.78 -10.17
C ASP A 125 -5.17 -4.12 -9.81
N SER A 126 -5.07 -5.00 -10.81
CA SER A 126 -4.51 -6.35 -10.65
C SER A 126 -3.03 -6.37 -10.27
N SER A 127 -2.31 -5.26 -10.48
CA SER A 127 -0.86 -5.14 -10.25
C SER A 127 -0.51 -4.54 -8.88
N VAL A 128 -1.48 -3.93 -8.17
CA VAL A 128 -1.20 -3.31 -6.86
C VAL A 128 -0.91 -4.38 -5.81
N THR A 129 0.38 -4.52 -5.51
CA THR A 129 0.88 -5.37 -4.42
C THR A 129 1.66 -4.56 -3.37
N SER A 130 1.65 -3.24 -3.49
CA SER A 130 2.28 -2.32 -2.54
C SER A 130 1.58 -0.97 -2.50
N VAL A 131 1.57 -0.31 -1.34
CA VAL A 131 1.09 1.07 -1.19
C VAL A 131 1.94 1.84 -0.19
N SER A 132 2.32 3.07 -0.56
CA SER A 132 3.01 4.02 0.31
C SER A 132 2.02 5.03 0.86
N ILE A 133 1.92 5.15 2.18
CA ILE A 133 0.96 6.02 2.86
C ILE A 133 1.74 7.07 3.67
N PRO A 134 1.43 8.37 3.50
CA PRO A 134 2.05 9.42 4.29
C PRO A 134 1.85 9.17 5.79
N LEU A 135 2.89 9.34 6.61
CA LEU A 135 2.73 9.21 8.06
C LEU A 135 1.78 10.27 8.60
N SER A 136 1.65 11.43 7.95
CA SER A 136 0.66 12.44 8.34
C SER A 136 -0.78 11.91 8.25
N GLU A 137 -1.08 11.06 7.27
CA GLU A 137 -2.39 10.41 7.12
C GLU A 137 -2.63 9.40 8.26
N ILE A 138 -1.58 8.66 8.63
CA ILE A 138 -1.62 7.66 9.71
C ILE A 138 -1.72 8.34 11.08
N SER A 139 -0.87 9.35 11.34
CA SER A 139 -0.81 10.13 12.58
C SER A 139 -2.07 10.93 12.86
N ALA A 140 -2.89 11.24 11.83
CA ALA A 140 -4.20 11.85 12.03
C ALA A 140 -5.16 10.93 12.81
N THR A 141 -4.92 9.62 12.83
CA THR A 141 -5.75 8.62 13.54
C THR A 141 -4.99 7.93 14.67
N LEU A 142 -3.76 7.44 14.39
CA LEU A 142 -2.88 6.87 15.41
C LEU A 142 -2.15 8.03 16.09
N SER A 143 -2.71 8.55 17.18
CA SER A 143 -2.04 9.57 18.00
C SER A 143 -1.06 8.95 18.99
N GLY A 144 -0.02 9.69 19.38
CA GLY A 144 0.94 9.30 20.42
C GLY A 144 2.18 8.59 19.86
N ASP A 145 2.89 7.89 20.74
CA ASP A 145 4.27 7.41 20.49
C ASP A 145 4.35 6.16 19.61
N TRP A 146 3.37 5.93 18.73
CA TRP A 146 3.27 4.72 17.90
C TRP A 146 4.50 4.51 17.02
N TYR A 147 5.20 5.59 16.68
CA TYR A 147 6.47 5.57 15.97
C TYR A 147 7.57 4.88 16.81
N SER A 148 7.56 4.95 18.13
CA SER A 148 8.56 4.32 19.00
C SER A 148 8.22 2.87 19.41
N GLN A 149 7.18 2.30 18.79
CA GLN A 149 6.60 1.03 19.21
C GLN A 149 6.36 0.11 18.02
N SER A 150 5.96 -1.12 18.34
CA SER A 150 5.56 -2.10 17.34
C SER A 150 4.17 -1.79 16.76
N LEU A 151 4.12 -1.44 15.48
CA LEU A 151 2.86 -1.30 14.75
C LEU A 151 2.37 -2.67 14.26
N TYR A 152 1.15 -3.06 14.62
CA TYR A 152 0.51 -4.25 14.07
C TYR A 152 -0.22 -3.88 12.79
N TRP A 153 -0.20 -4.75 11.79
CA TRP A 153 -1.00 -4.52 10.60
C TRP A 153 -1.51 -5.80 9.97
N LYS A 154 -2.60 -5.66 9.22
CA LYS A 154 -3.17 -6.72 8.39
C LYS A 154 -3.61 -6.14 7.05
N VAL A 155 -3.60 -7.01 6.05
CA VAL A 155 -4.15 -6.72 4.73
C VAL A 155 -5.29 -7.68 4.44
N THR A 156 -6.42 -7.14 4.01
CA THR A 156 -7.50 -7.89 3.36
C THR A 156 -7.39 -7.65 1.87
N VAL A 157 -7.22 -8.71 1.08
CA VAL A 157 -7.27 -8.64 -0.39
C VAL A 157 -8.58 -9.22 -0.88
N THR A 158 -9.13 -8.65 -1.96
CA THR A 158 -10.38 -9.08 -2.58
C THR A 158 -10.14 -9.38 -4.05
N ASP A 159 -10.62 -10.53 -4.52
CA ASP A 159 -10.53 -10.95 -5.92
C ASP A 159 -11.52 -10.18 -6.83
N ASN A 160 -11.55 -10.50 -8.12
CA ASN A 160 -12.47 -9.91 -9.11
C ASN A 160 -13.72 -10.76 -9.35
N GLY A 161 -13.91 -11.86 -8.63
CA GLY A 161 -15.04 -12.77 -8.75
C GLY A 161 -15.05 -13.54 -10.06
N ALA A 162 -13.99 -14.30 -10.37
CA ALA A 162 -13.89 -15.08 -11.60
C ALA A 162 -14.02 -14.24 -12.88
N GLY A 163 -13.56 -12.99 -12.87
CA GLY A 163 -13.70 -12.04 -13.98
C GLY A 163 -15.14 -11.56 -14.26
N THR A 164 -16.14 -12.04 -13.49
CA THR A 164 -17.55 -11.66 -13.66
C THR A 164 -17.93 -10.39 -12.88
N GLY A 165 -17.08 -9.96 -11.94
CA GLY A 165 -17.34 -8.83 -11.05
C GLY A 165 -18.36 -9.13 -9.94
N ILE A 166 -18.99 -10.31 -9.95
CA ILE A 166 -19.95 -10.80 -8.95
C ILE A 166 -19.32 -11.95 -8.14
N ASN A 167 -19.87 -12.25 -6.95
CA ASN A 167 -19.37 -13.31 -6.05
C ASN A 167 -17.92 -13.16 -5.54
N LYS A 168 -17.43 -11.92 -5.46
CA LYS A 168 -16.08 -11.62 -4.95
C LYS A 168 -15.81 -12.25 -3.59
N LYS A 169 -14.62 -12.78 -3.38
CA LYS A 169 -14.15 -13.26 -2.08
C LYS A 169 -12.99 -12.42 -1.57
N SER A 170 -12.80 -12.49 -0.26
CA SER A 170 -11.75 -11.77 0.43
C SER A 170 -11.05 -12.68 1.43
N ALA A 171 -9.76 -12.45 1.62
CA ALA A 171 -8.96 -13.09 2.65
C ALA A 171 -8.13 -12.05 3.39
N THR A 172 -7.92 -12.27 4.69
CA THR A 172 -7.15 -11.38 5.55
C THR A 172 -5.93 -12.09 6.07
N THR A 173 -4.75 -11.48 5.91
CA THR A 173 -3.50 -11.96 6.48
C THR A 173 -2.93 -10.90 7.42
N THR A 174 -2.50 -11.33 8.59
CA THR A 174 -1.86 -10.46 9.60
C THR A 174 -0.35 -10.58 9.49
N ALA A 175 0.36 -9.45 9.52
CA ALA A 175 1.80 -9.43 9.63
C ALA A 175 2.24 -8.97 11.01
N SER A 176 3.46 -9.38 11.39
CA SER A 176 4.10 -8.92 12.61
C SER A 176 4.80 -7.57 12.44
N THR A 177 4.92 -6.93 13.59
CA THR A 177 5.44 -5.60 13.96
C THR A 177 6.40 -4.89 13.00
N PHE A 178 6.07 -3.66 12.61
CA PHE A 178 7.09 -2.68 12.22
C PHE A 178 7.73 -2.13 13.50
N GLY A 179 9.05 -2.29 13.63
CA GLY A 179 9.81 -1.88 14.82
C GLY A 179 9.83 -0.35 15.01
N PRO A 180 10.39 0.12 16.14
CA PRO A 180 10.40 1.55 16.45
C PRO A 180 11.08 2.33 15.31
N MET A 181 10.32 3.24 14.69
CA MET A 181 10.91 4.43 14.08
C MET A 181 11.85 5.09 15.10
N PRO A 182 12.85 5.82 14.61
CA PRO A 182 13.77 6.47 15.51
C PRO A 182 13.01 7.33 16.53
N GLY A 183 13.42 7.25 17.80
CA GLY A 183 12.67 7.76 18.97
C GLY A 183 12.50 9.28 19.07
N ARG A 184 12.53 10.01 17.96
CA ARG A 184 12.20 11.42 17.82
C ARG A 184 11.90 11.76 16.36
N GLU A 185 11.10 12.80 16.16
CA GLU A 185 10.69 13.28 14.85
C GLU A 185 11.86 13.82 13.99
N TYR A 186 11.73 13.74 12.66
CA TYR A 186 12.71 14.27 11.70
C TYR A 186 12.47 15.75 11.39
N PRO A 187 13.52 16.50 10.97
CA PRO A 187 13.33 17.88 10.53
C PRO A 187 12.27 18.02 9.43
N VAL A 188 11.30 18.91 9.65
CA VAL A 188 10.35 19.35 8.62
C VAL A 188 10.93 20.57 7.94
N VAL A 189 11.57 20.35 6.78
CA VAL A 189 12.28 21.41 6.07
C VAL A 189 11.32 22.28 5.29
N ASN A 190 11.47 23.59 5.40
CA ASN A 190 10.75 24.54 4.57
C ASN A 190 11.54 25.86 4.47
N PHE A 191 11.28 26.61 3.40
CA PHE A 191 11.87 27.92 3.20
C PHE A 191 11.03 28.82 2.30
N THR A 192 11.26 30.12 2.40
CA THR A 192 10.70 31.16 1.53
C THR A 192 11.82 32.06 0.99
N THR A 193 11.47 32.98 0.10
CA THR A 193 12.42 33.97 -0.44
C THR A 193 11.92 35.38 -0.18
N ASN A 194 12.86 36.30 -0.04
CA ASN A 194 12.60 37.73 0.00
C ASN A 194 13.53 38.44 -1.00
N PRO A 195 13.00 39.05 -2.07
CA PRO A 195 11.57 39.13 -2.43
C PRO A 195 10.97 37.77 -2.88
N LEU A 196 9.64 37.67 -2.85
CA LEU A 196 8.92 36.49 -3.37
C LEU A 196 9.00 36.39 -4.90
N GLN A 197 8.97 37.53 -5.59
CA GLN A 197 9.26 37.59 -7.02
C GLN A 197 10.74 37.90 -7.21
N ILE A 198 11.47 36.93 -7.74
CA ILE A 198 12.91 37.01 -7.93
C ILE A 198 13.19 37.51 -9.34
N LEU A 199 14.07 38.49 -9.46
CA LEU A 199 14.55 39.01 -10.73
C LEU A 199 16.07 38.79 -10.86
N ALA A 200 16.55 38.58 -12.08
CA ALA A 200 17.98 38.48 -12.33
C ALA A 200 18.70 39.79 -11.95
N ASN A 201 19.92 39.66 -11.45
CA ASN A 201 20.80 40.72 -10.95
C ASN A 201 20.27 41.45 -9.69
N GLN A 202 19.34 40.84 -8.97
CA GLN A 202 18.87 41.30 -7.67
C GLN A 202 19.33 40.35 -6.55
N ASP A 203 19.67 40.93 -5.40
CA ASP A 203 19.95 40.15 -4.19
C ASP A 203 18.65 39.56 -3.63
N VAL A 204 18.68 38.26 -3.39
CA VAL A 204 17.57 37.47 -2.87
C VAL A 204 18.02 36.81 -1.59
N GLN A 205 17.29 37.06 -0.50
CA GLN A 205 17.49 36.33 0.74
C GLN A 205 16.60 35.09 0.75
N PHE A 206 17.21 33.93 0.96
CA PHE A 206 16.48 32.71 1.30
C PHE A 206 16.25 32.70 2.81
N LEU A 207 15.03 32.40 3.23
CA LEU A 207 14.58 32.43 4.61
C LEU A 207 14.18 31.01 5.03
N ASP A 208 14.94 30.44 5.95
CA ASP A 208 14.64 29.16 6.58
C ASP A 208 13.39 29.26 7.46
N SER A 209 12.47 28.32 7.28
CA SER A 209 11.30 28.12 8.13
C SER A 209 11.18 26.66 8.55
N SER A 210 12.30 25.95 8.64
CA SER A 210 12.35 24.53 9.02
C SER A 210 12.07 24.35 10.50
N ILE A 211 11.48 23.21 10.85
CA ILE A 211 11.26 22.75 12.22
C ILE A 211 12.18 21.56 12.46
N CYS A 212 12.92 21.55 13.57
CA CYS A 212 13.84 20.47 13.95
C CYS A 212 13.49 19.92 15.33
N TYR A 213 13.98 18.73 15.67
CA TYR A 213 13.65 18.03 16.91
C TYR A 213 14.92 17.46 17.56
N ILE A 214 15.22 17.87 18.78
CA ILE A 214 16.46 17.45 19.48
C ILE A 214 16.18 16.24 20.38
N SER A 215 15.01 16.22 21.03
CA SER A 215 14.56 15.15 21.92
C SER A 215 13.04 15.01 21.86
N GLY A 216 12.55 13.82 21.53
CA GLY A 216 11.13 13.56 21.33
C GLY A 216 10.52 14.39 20.19
N ASP A 217 9.23 14.65 20.29
CA ASP A 217 8.42 15.24 19.20
C ASP A 217 8.11 16.73 19.42
N THR A 218 8.72 17.35 20.43
CA THR A 218 8.55 18.79 20.65
C THR A 218 9.51 19.56 19.73
N PRO A 219 9.01 20.52 18.92
CA PRO A 219 9.86 21.39 18.12
C PRO A 219 10.97 22.05 18.94
N ALA A 220 12.20 21.91 18.46
CA ALA A 220 13.35 22.61 18.99
C ALA A 220 13.33 24.10 18.59
N ALA A 221 14.02 24.94 19.36
CA ALA A 221 14.14 26.36 19.07
C ALA A 221 14.84 26.65 17.73
N SER A 222 15.76 25.78 17.31
CA SER A 222 16.42 25.85 16.00
C SER A 222 16.91 24.48 15.54
N CYS A 223 17.20 24.38 14.24
CA CYS A 223 18.05 23.33 13.69
C CYS A 223 19.51 23.54 14.10
N SER A 224 20.33 22.49 13.98
CA SER A 224 21.77 22.51 14.28
C SER A 224 22.59 23.00 13.08
N SER A 225 22.20 22.63 11.86
CA SER A 225 22.88 23.08 10.63
C SER A 225 21.96 23.15 9.43
N TRP A 226 22.38 23.94 8.43
CA TRP A 226 21.73 24.08 7.12
C TRP A 226 22.76 23.82 6.02
N LEU A 227 22.30 23.29 4.89
CA LEU A 227 23.09 23.17 3.66
C LEU A 227 22.21 23.48 2.45
N TRP A 228 22.51 24.59 1.80
CA TRP A 228 21.80 25.08 0.62
C TRP A 228 22.50 24.63 -0.66
N THR A 229 21.73 24.14 -1.63
CA THR A 229 22.16 23.97 -3.02
C THR A 229 21.32 24.89 -3.89
N ILE A 230 21.94 25.95 -4.42
CA ILE A 230 21.27 27.00 -5.21
C ILE A 230 21.95 27.10 -6.57
N PRO A 231 21.61 26.23 -7.54
CA PRO A 231 22.25 26.22 -8.85
C PRO A 231 22.08 27.56 -9.59
N GLY A 232 23.14 28.03 -10.24
CA GLY A 232 23.11 29.27 -11.03
C GLY A 232 23.10 30.56 -10.21
N ALA A 233 23.19 30.49 -8.88
CA ALA A 233 23.32 31.65 -8.01
C ALA A 233 24.76 31.82 -7.50
N THR A 234 25.14 33.06 -7.23
CA THR A 234 26.36 33.40 -6.51
C THR A 234 26.01 33.93 -5.12
N TYR A 235 26.66 33.41 -4.07
CA TYR A 235 26.45 33.90 -2.71
C TYR A 235 26.99 35.33 -2.54
N VAL A 236 26.18 36.19 -1.95
CA VAL A 236 26.55 37.57 -1.64
C VAL A 236 27.30 37.57 -0.31
N SER A 237 28.59 37.91 -0.34
CA SER A 237 29.45 37.95 0.85
C SER A 237 28.83 38.82 1.95
N PRO A 238 28.75 38.33 3.21
CA PRO A 238 29.46 37.17 3.77
C PRO A 238 28.68 35.84 3.74
N SER A 239 27.58 35.76 2.99
CA SER A 239 26.73 34.56 2.96
C SER A 239 27.45 33.34 2.38
N THR A 240 27.12 32.16 2.88
CA THR A 240 27.59 30.88 2.37
C THR A 240 26.45 29.86 2.36
N SER A 241 26.68 28.70 1.75
CA SER A 241 25.68 27.62 1.69
C SER A 241 25.30 27.02 3.04
N THR A 242 26.02 27.34 4.12
CA THR A 242 25.74 26.81 5.46
C THR A 242 25.05 27.81 6.38
N PHE A 243 24.78 29.03 5.89
CA PHE A 243 24.03 30.02 6.66
C PHE A 243 22.56 29.61 6.75
N ARG A 244 21.92 29.92 7.88
CA ARG A 244 20.47 29.73 8.04
C ARG A 244 19.68 30.46 6.96
N ASN A 245 20.03 31.74 6.72
CA ASN A 245 19.36 32.61 5.77
C ASN A 245 20.39 33.24 4.79
N PRO A 246 20.84 32.51 3.76
CA PRO A 246 21.84 33.04 2.84
C PRO A 246 21.23 34.06 1.88
N THR A 247 22.02 35.06 1.50
CA THR A 247 21.70 35.97 0.40
C THR A 247 22.48 35.56 -0.84
N VAL A 248 21.80 35.50 -1.98
CA VAL A 248 22.38 35.14 -3.28
C VAL A 248 21.91 36.08 -4.37
N ASN A 249 22.61 36.06 -5.51
CA ASN A 249 22.25 36.78 -6.73
C ASN A 249 22.24 35.82 -7.93
N PHE A 250 21.29 36.00 -8.85
CA PHE A 250 21.19 35.22 -10.10
C PHE A 250 21.53 36.11 -11.29
N SER A 251 22.52 35.75 -12.11
CA SER A 251 22.90 36.56 -13.29
C SER A 251 21.97 36.39 -14.49
N SER A 252 21.21 35.29 -14.54
CA SER A 252 20.29 34.95 -15.63
C SER A 252 18.88 34.65 -15.14
N SER A 253 17.88 34.97 -15.95
CA SER A 253 16.50 34.50 -15.75
C SER A 253 16.35 33.02 -16.09
N GLY A 254 15.28 32.39 -15.62
CA GLY A 254 15.00 30.97 -15.86
C GLY A 254 14.30 30.31 -14.68
N SER A 255 14.27 28.97 -14.68
CA SER A 255 13.76 28.18 -13.56
C SER A 255 14.88 27.31 -13.01
N VAL A 256 15.03 27.26 -11.69
CA VAL A 256 16.05 26.46 -11.00
C VAL A 256 15.44 25.67 -9.85
N ASN A 257 15.94 24.47 -9.61
CA ASN A 257 15.56 23.66 -8.45
C ASN A 257 16.51 23.97 -7.30
N VAL A 258 16.02 24.69 -6.29
CA VAL A 258 16.77 25.03 -5.08
C VAL A 258 16.47 24.00 -4.00
N SER A 259 17.50 23.48 -3.35
CA SER A 259 17.34 22.59 -2.20
C SER A 259 17.91 23.17 -0.91
N LEU A 260 17.23 22.90 0.20
CA LEU A 260 17.68 23.14 1.56
C LEU A 260 17.73 21.80 2.27
N GLN A 261 18.87 21.47 2.87
CA GLN A 261 18.97 20.42 3.88
C GLN A 261 19.07 21.04 5.27
N ALA A 262 18.23 20.61 6.21
CA ALA A 262 18.32 21.01 7.61
C ALA A 262 18.62 19.77 8.48
N THR A 263 19.52 19.92 9.45
CA THR A 263 19.93 18.85 10.38
C THR A 263 19.55 19.24 11.80
N ASP A 264 18.94 18.32 12.54
CA ASP A 264 18.69 18.49 13.96
C ASP A 264 19.98 18.35 14.80
N GLY A 265 19.89 18.70 16.09
CA GLY A 265 20.99 18.54 17.05
C GLY A 265 20.87 17.29 17.93
N GLY A 266 20.01 16.33 17.57
CA GLY A 266 19.78 15.14 18.39
C GLY A 266 20.90 14.10 18.28
N ALA A 267 20.82 13.04 19.09
CA ALA A 267 21.75 11.92 19.07
C ALA A 267 21.00 10.60 18.83
N PRO A 268 21.18 9.92 17.67
CA PRO A 268 22.03 10.30 16.52
C PRO A 268 21.36 11.39 15.68
N ALA A 269 22.08 12.36 15.11
CA ALA A 269 21.50 13.49 14.36
C ALA A 269 20.70 13.05 13.12
N TYR A 270 19.60 13.75 12.82
CA TYR A 270 18.75 13.51 11.65
C TYR A 270 18.72 14.72 10.73
N SER A 271 18.74 14.48 9.42
CA SER A 271 18.77 15.51 8.40
C SER A 271 17.70 15.29 7.34
N CYS A 272 17.07 16.37 6.89
CA CYS A 272 16.08 16.34 5.83
C CYS A 272 16.32 17.36 4.76
N THR A 273 15.81 17.10 3.54
CA THR A 273 16.02 17.94 2.37
C THR A 273 14.71 18.25 1.68
N LEU A 274 14.45 19.53 1.40
CA LEU A 274 13.34 19.98 0.56
C LEU A 274 13.88 20.64 -0.71
N THR A 275 13.30 20.31 -1.87
CA THR A 275 13.60 20.97 -3.14
C THR A 275 12.38 21.73 -3.65
N LYS A 276 12.55 23.00 -4.05
CA LYS A 276 11.52 23.82 -4.70
C LYS A 276 12.01 24.33 -6.05
N SER A 277 11.14 24.31 -7.05
CA SER A 277 11.37 25.02 -8.32
C SER A 277 11.09 26.51 -8.10
N ILE A 278 12.08 27.34 -8.42
CA ILE A 278 12.03 28.79 -8.25
C ILE A 278 12.20 29.43 -9.63
N ASN A 279 11.32 30.37 -9.97
CA ASN A 279 11.37 31.12 -11.22
C ASN A 279 12.04 32.48 -11.01
N ILE A 280 13.04 32.78 -11.82
CA ILE A 280 13.78 34.03 -11.89
C ILE A 280 13.30 34.79 -13.13
N GLY A 281 12.67 35.95 -12.90
CA GLY A 281 12.22 36.86 -13.93
C GLY A 281 13.34 37.74 -14.49
N LEU A 282 13.04 38.42 -15.59
CA LEU A 282 13.89 39.48 -16.12
C LEU A 282 13.68 40.79 -15.35
N PRO A 283 14.73 41.57 -15.10
CA PRO A 283 14.57 42.90 -14.53
C PRO A 283 13.75 43.81 -15.46
N LEU A 284 13.04 44.78 -14.88
CA LEU A 284 12.27 45.75 -15.67
C LEU A 284 13.19 46.54 -16.62
N PRO A 285 12.75 46.83 -17.85
CA PRO A 285 13.50 47.68 -18.77
C PRO A 285 13.78 49.05 -18.16
N GLN A 286 15.04 49.49 -18.20
CA GLN A 286 15.39 50.87 -17.87
C GLN A 286 15.01 51.77 -19.05
N ILE A 287 13.93 52.55 -18.93
CA ILE A 287 13.57 53.55 -19.95
C ILE A 287 14.59 54.70 -19.82
N LYS A 288 15.42 54.89 -20.85
CA LYS A 288 16.21 56.12 -21.01
C LYS A 288 15.40 57.11 -21.84
N GLU A 289 14.91 58.18 -21.21
CA GLU A 289 14.42 59.33 -21.96
C GLU A 289 15.58 59.95 -22.74
N LYS A 290 15.40 60.12 -24.05
CA LYS A 290 16.28 60.96 -24.85
C LYS A 290 15.98 62.42 -24.50
N LYS A 291 16.94 63.10 -23.87
CA LYS A 291 17.01 64.57 -23.91
C LYS A 291 17.44 65.04 -25.29
#